data_AF-A0AAU9W6C6-F1
#
_entry.id   AF-A0AAU9W6C6-F1
#
_cell.length_a   1.000
_cell.length_b   1.000
_cell.length_c   1.000
_cell.angle_alpha   90.00
_cell.angle_beta   90.00
_cell.angle_gamma   90.00
#
_symmetry.space_group_name_H-M   'P 1'
#
loop_
_entity.id
_entity.type
_entity.pdbx_description
1 polymer ?
#
loop_
_entity_poly.entity_id
_entity_poly.type
_entity_poly.pdbx_seq_one_letter_code
_entity_poly.pdbx_strand_id
1 'polypeptide(L)'
;MFRSSFVEDTSNPWSPSSTYINVGSLQNIVNFAEKTGHIDRKNVDIEGIRRRVEMTSPSVTLIRLLREITRLGKALDKVNLEIQCHLKDAETRDITHVDLLGNKCQQLEQLSNQLSAIIEKKDELISRLQQPFVGEFLEIDAAHHKNTAEVLPMIASNLANFPTLLENIMWIKNFSLADGQLLTVLSHIESSFAEIQSFYQALCQGRNLMSHLQDEHGKQRDLA
;
A
#
# COMPACT_ATOMS: atom_id res chain seq x y z
N MET A 1 19.01 60.75 17.28
CA MET A 1 18.06 60.56 18.38
C MET A 1 18.77 59.78 19.48
N PHE A 2 18.87 60.39 20.66
CA PHE A 2 19.47 59.82 21.86
C PHE A 2 18.48 58.91 22.63
N ARG A 3 19.06 58.07 23.52
CA ARG A 3 18.47 57.22 24.58
C ARG A 3 18.00 55.84 24.13
N SER A 4 18.24 54.75 24.87
CA SER A 4 18.97 54.51 26.11
C SER A 4 18.98 52.99 26.29
N SER A 5 20.14 52.34 26.19
CA SER A 5 20.30 50.99 26.69
C SER A 5 20.20 51.05 28.21
N PHE A 6 19.00 50.80 28.75
CA PHE A 6 18.83 50.48 30.17
C PHE A 6 19.49 49.13 30.40
N VAL A 7 20.79 49.14 30.69
CA VAL A 7 21.43 48.08 31.46
C VAL A 7 21.08 48.40 32.90
N GLU A 8 20.01 47.79 33.40
CA GLU A 8 19.80 47.69 34.84
C GLU A 8 20.91 46.79 35.38
N ASP A 9 22.01 47.40 35.81
CA ASP A 9 22.94 46.76 36.73
C ASP A 9 22.16 46.46 38.01
N THR A 10 21.59 45.27 38.06
CA THR A 10 21.04 44.65 39.27
C THR A 10 22.20 44.27 40.20
N SER A 11 22.97 45.27 40.62
CA SER A 11 24.01 45.12 41.62
C SER A 11 23.35 44.77 42.94
N ASN A 12 23.51 43.52 43.34
CA ASN A 12 22.97 42.97 44.57
C ASN A 12 23.38 43.86 45.77
N PRO A 13 22.42 44.49 46.48
CA PRO A 13 22.71 45.37 47.60
C PRO A 13 23.35 44.65 48.80
N TRP A 14 23.34 43.32 48.81
CA TRP A 14 23.99 42.48 49.81
C TRP A 14 25.36 41.93 49.36
N SER A 15 25.87 42.37 48.22
CA SER A 15 27.22 41.99 47.79
C SER A 15 28.28 42.77 48.59
N PRO A 16 29.39 42.13 49.01
CA PRO A 16 30.47 42.82 49.74
C PRO A 16 31.14 43.94 48.93
N SER A 17 30.89 43.98 47.62
CA SER A 17 31.39 44.95 46.65
C SER A 17 30.44 46.13 46.43
N SER A 18 29.26 46.15 47.07
CA SER A 18 28.33 47.27 46.93
C SER A 18 28.79 48.47 47.76
N THR A 19 29.06 49.58 47.09
CA THR A 19 29.48 50.86 47.70
C THR A 19 28.40 51.53 48.57
N TYR A 20 27.18 50.99 48.60
CA TYR A 20 26.03 51.63 49.26
C TYR A 20 25.86 51.27 50.74
N ILE A 21 26.53 50.23 51.25
CA ILE A 21 26.51 49.88 52.68
C ILE A 21 27.89 50.14 53.28
N ASN A 22 28.12 51.38 53.73
CA ASN A 22 29.29 51.74 54.50
C ASN A 22 29.16 51.20 55.94
N VAL A 23 29.36 49.89 56.13
CA VAL A 23 29.61 49.28 57.46
C VAL A 23 31.06 49.55 57.89
N GLY A 24 31.46 50.83 57.89
CA GLY A 24 32.84 51.26 58.04
C GLY A 24 33.50 50.89 59.37
N SER A 25 32.74 50.68 60.45
CA SER A 25 33.31 50.23 61.72
C SER A 25 33.43 48.70 61.81
N LEU A 26 32.38 47.97 61.42
CA LEU A 26 32.34 46.52 61.54
C LEU A 26 33.29 45.85 60.52
N GLN A 27 33.35 46.36 59.29
CA GLN A 27 34.25 45.83 58.26
C GLN A 27 35.72 46.05 58.64
N ASN A 28 36.03 47.18 59.26
CA ASN A 28 37.37 47.47 59.77
C ASN A 28 37.74 46.57 60.96
N ILE A 29 36.78 46.27 61.84
CA ILE A 29 36.97 45.33 62.95
C ILE A 29 37.17 43.90 62.43
N VAL A 30 36.42 43.48 61.41
CA VAL A 30 36.56 42.16 60.79
C VAL A 30 37.90 42.04 60.06
N ASN A 31 38.30 43.05 59.28
CA ASN A 31 39.62 43.09 58.64
C ASN A 31 40.76 43.14 59.66
N PHE A 32 40.58 43.85 60.78
CA PHE A 32 41.56 43.86 61.86
C PHE A 32 41.66 42.48 62.52
N ALA A 33 40.53 41.86 62.84
CA ALA A 33 40.45 40.54 63.44
C ALA A 33 41.01 39.42 62.52
N GLU A 34 40.87 39.59 61.20
CA GLU A 34 41.48 38.74 60.16
C GLU A 34 43.01 38.91 60.14
N LYS A 35 43.52 40.15 60.17
CA LYS A 35 44.97 40.43 60.23
C LYS A 35 45.62 39.97 61.53
N THR A 36 44.89 40.01 62.64
CA THR A 36 45.39 39.51 63.94
C THR A 36 45.27 37.99 64.09
N GLY A 37 44.76 37.28 63.07
CA GLY A 37 44.64 35.82 63.09
C GLY A 37 43.62 35.27 64.09
N HIS A 38 42.75 36.13 64.63
CA HIS A 38 41.66 35.72 65.54
C HIS A 38 40.47 35.14 64.78
N ILE A 39 40.36 35.46 63.49
CA ILE A 39 39.41 34.85 62.56
C ILE A 39 40.23 34.15 61.48
N ASP A 40 40.46 32.85 61.67
CA ASP A 40 40.86 32.01 60.57
C ASP A 40 39.63 31.86 59.68
N ARG A 41 39.69 32.36 58.43
CA ARG A 41 38.74 32.00 57.39
C ARG A 41 39.02 30.54 57.01
N LYS A 42 38.88 29.62 57.97
CA LYS A 42 38.62 28.22 57.67
C LYS A 42 37.54 28.28 56.63
N ASN A 43 37.83 27.73 55.46
CA ASN A 43 36.86 27.44 54.43
C ASN A 43 35.64 26.89 55.15
N VAL A 44 34.68 27.77 55.44
CA VAL A 44 33.34 27.36 55.79
C VAL A 44 33.02 26.52 54.58
N ASP A 45 32.82 25.22 54.79
CA ASP A 45 32.48 24.33 53.71
C ASP A 45 31.09 24.76 53.24
N ILE A 46 31.06 25.79 52.40
CA ILE A 46 29.85 26.42 51.87
C ILE A 46 29.07 25.33 51.17
N GLU A 47 29.78 24.38 50.53
CA GLU A 47 29.20 23.24 49.86
C GLU A 47 28.64 22.20 50.83
N GLY A 48 29.30 21.96 51.98
CA GLY A 48 28.78 21.11 53.06
C GLY A 48 27.57 21.71 53.80
N ILE A 49 27.57 23.01 54.07
CA ILE A 49 26.42 23.73 54.64
C ILE A 49 25.26 23.75 53.64
N ARG A 50 25.55 24.02 52.37
CA ARG A 50 24.57 23.97 51.30
C ARG A 50 23.96 22.58 51.18
N ARG A 51 24.77 21.51 51.21
CA ARG A 51 24.28 20.13 51.18
C ARG A 51 23.40 19.80 52.38
N ARG A 52 23.74 20.27 53.59
CA ARG A 52 22.91 20.09 54.79
C ARG A 52 21.61 20.90 54.73
N VAL A 53 21.66 22.16 54.30
CA VAL A 53 20.49 23.03 54.12
C VAL A 53 19.56 22.48 53.03
N GLU A 54 20.13 21.92 51.95
CA GLU A 54 19.41 21.23 50.89
C GLU A 54 18.74 19.92 51.33
N MET A 55 19.19 19.29 52.42
CA MET A 55 18.61 18.05 52.95
C MET A 55 17.70 18.26 54.17
N THR A 56 17.87 19.35 54.93
CA THR A 56 17.22 19.53 56.24
C THR A 56 16.16 20.63 56.27
N SER A 57 16.21 21.64 55.38
CA SER A 57 15.28 22.78 55.46
C SER A 57 13.98 22.55 54.67
N PRO A 58 12.80 22.56 55.32
CA PRO A 58 11.50 22.44 54.63
C PRO A 58 11.30 23.47 53.51
N SER A 59 11.90 24.65 53.66
CA SER A 59 11.85 25.73 52.66
C SER A 59 12.54 25.37 51.34
N VAL A 60 13.66 24.65 51.38
CA VAL A 60 14.40 24.24 50.18
C VAL A 60 13.67 23.12 49.44
N THR A 61 13.06 22.20 50.18
CA THR A 61 12.18 21.17 49.61
C THR A 61 10.97 21.81 48.92
N LEU A 62 10.34 22.81 49.54
CA LEU A 62 9.24 23.55 48.92
C LEU A 62 9.67 24.27 47.63
N ILE A 63 10.82 24.94 47.62
CA ILE A 63 11.35 25.60 46.43
C ILE A 63 11.63 24.58 45.31
N ARG A 64 12.14 23.39 45.63
CA ARG A 64 12.34 22.31 44.65
C ARG A 64 11.02 21.83 44.06
N LEU A 65 10.01 21.58 44.91
CA LEU A 65 8.67 21.19 44.45
C LEU A 65 8.04 22.27 43.57
N LEU A 66 8.12 23.55 43.96
CA LEU A 66 7.62 24.65 43.15
C LEU A 66 8.32 24.75 41.79
N ARG A 67 9.64 24.54 41.74
CA ARG A 67 10.39 24.48 40.48
C ARG A 67 9.96 23.31 39.61
N GLU A 68 9.72 22.16 40.20
CA GLU A 68 9.25 20.98 39.48
C GLU A 68 7.82 21.16 38.94
N ILE A 69 6.90 21.70 39.75
CA ILE A 69 5.55 22.08 39.32
C ILE A 69 5.61 23.10 38.18
N THR A 70 6.48 24.10 38.29
CA THR A 70 6.67 25.10 37.21
C THR A 70 7.22 24.46 35.94
N ARG A 71 8.16 23.53 36.05
CA ARG A 71 8.72 22.79 34.91
C ARG A 71 7.64 21.94 34.23
N LEU A 72 6.85 21.21 35.02
CA LEU A 72 5.75 20.39 34.52
C LEU A 72 4.65 21.25 33.90
N GLY A 73 4.32 22.39 34.51
CA GLY A 73 3.38 23.37 33.95
C GLY A 73 3.82 23.86 32.58
N LYS A 74 5.09 24.26 32.41
CA LYS A 74 5.64 24.65 31.10
C LYS A 74 5.60 23.52 30.07
N ALA A 75 5.85 22.28 30.49
CA ALA A 75 5.77 21.13 29.59
C ALA A 75 4.30 20.87 29.15
N LEU A 76 3.35 20.99 30.08
CA LEU A 76 1.93 20.87 29.79
C LEU A 76 1.45 21.97 28.85
N ASP A 77 1.83 23.23 29.09
CA ASP A 77 1.48 24.35 28.21
C ASP A 77 2.03 24.17 26.80
N LYS A 78 3.26 23.64 26.68
CA LYS A 78 3.86 23.31 25.38
C LYS A 78 3.04 22.26 24.63
N VAL A 79 2.68 21.16 25.29
CA VAL A 79 1.87 20.10 24.68
C VAL A 79 0.47 20.62 24.33
N ASN A 80 -0.14 21.43 25.20
CA ASN A 80 -1.44 22.03 24.94
C ASN A 80 -1.39 22.96 23.72
N LEU A 81 -0.33 23.76 23.58
CA LEU A 81 -0.13 24.59 22.40
C LEU A 81 -0.01 23.75 21.13
N GLU A 82 0.75 22.66 21.17
CA GLU A 82 0.92 21.74 20.03
C GLU A 82 -0.43 21.11 19.62
N ILE A 83 -1.23 20.66 20.59
CA ILE A 83 -2.59 20.16 20.33
C ILE A 83 -3.46 21.24 19.66
N GLN A 84 -3.44 22.47 20.16
CA GLN A 84 -4.22 23.57 19.57
C GLN A 84 -3.74 23.91 18.16
N CYS A 85 -2.43 23.90 17.91
CA CYS A 85 -1.86 24.09 16.57
C CYS A 85 -2.33 23.00 15.61
N HIS A 86 -2.30 21.73 16.01
CA HIS A 86 -2.78 20.63 15.18
C HIS A 86 -4.28 20.68 14.93
N LEU A 87 -5.08 21.05 15.92
CA LEU A 87 -6.53 21.18 15.78
C LEU A 87 -6.87 22.30 14.79
N LYS A 88 -6.16 23.43 14.87
CA LYS A 88 -6.31 24.54 13.94
C LYS A 88 -5.82 24.21 12.54
N ASP A 89 -4.70 23.49 12.40
CA ASP A 89 -4.22 23.01 11.11
C ASP A 89 -5.22 22.03 10.48
N ALA A 90 -5.81 21.12 11.27
CA ALA A 90 -6.84 20.20 10.78
C ALA A 90 -8.12 20.92 10.31
N GLU A 91 -8.57 21.95 11.04
CA GLU A 91 -9.73 22.79 10.68
C GLU A 91 -9.47 23.60 9.41
N THR A 92 -8.23 24.04 9.21
CA THR A 92 -7.85 24.92 8.10
C THR A 92 -7.24 24.15 6.92
N ARG A 93 -7.05 22.83 7.07
CA ARG A 93 -6.24 22.00 6.18
C ARG A 93 -6.70 22.05 4.73
N ASP A 94 -8.00 22.19 4.56
CA ASP A 94 -8.68 22.16 3.28
C ASP A 94 -8.56 23.45 2.47
N ILE A 95 -8.08 24.53 3.09
CA ILE A 95 -7.80 25.83 2.46
C ILE A 95 -6.33 26.26 2.56
N THR A 96 -5.55 25.76 3.54
CA THR A 96 -4.12 26.10 3.67
C THR A 96 -3.19 25.17 2.91
N HIS A 97 -3.54 23.89 2.76
CA HIS A 97 -2.67 22.92 2.09
C HIS A 97 -2.87 22.97 0.58
N VAL A 98 -1.85 23.47 -0.13
CA VAL A 98 -1.84 23.67 -1.58
C VAL A 98 -2.14 22.37 -2.35
N ASP A 99 -1.67 21.22 -1.85
CA ASP A 99 -1.91 19.93 -2.49
C ASP A 99 -3.40 19.55 -2.51
N LEU A 100 -4.10 19.76 -1.39
CA LEU A 100 -5.53 19.46 -1.28
C LEU A 100 -6.35 20.45 -2.10
N LEU A 101 -5.95 21.72 -2.10
CA LEU A 101 -6.60 22.74 -2.92
C LEU A 101 -6.40 22.47 -4.41
N GLY A 102 -5.19 22.07 -4.82
CA GLY A 102 -4.88 21.68 -6.20
C GLY A 102 -5.70 20.49 -6.68
N ASN A 103 -5.85 19.45 -5.85
CA ASN A 103 -6.72 18.31 -6.15
C ASN A 103 -8.19 18.74 -6.31
N LYS A 104 -8.72 19.54 -5.37
CA LYS A 104 -10.09 20.08 -5.48
C LYS A 104 -10.27 20.92 -6.74
N CYS A 105 -9.27 21.73 -7.11
CA CYS A 105 -9.31 22.54 -8.33
C CYS A 105 -9.34 21.66 -9.58
N GLN A 106 -8.50 20.62 -9.63
CA GLN A 106 -8.47 19.66 -10.73
C GLN A 106 -9.81 18.90 -10.86
N GLN A 107 -10.41 18.48 -9.75
CA GLN A 107 -11.72 17.83 -9.75
C GLN A 107 -12.82 18.77 -10.28
N LEU A 108 -12.81 20.04 -9.85
CA LEU A 108 -13.75 21.05 -10.33
C LEU A 108 -13.54 21.36 -11.81
N GLU A 109 -12.29 21.44 -12.27
CA GLU A 109 -11.95 21.63 -13.67
C GLU A 109 -12.41 20.43 -14.51
N GLN A 110 -12.19 19.21 -14.05
CA GLN A 110 -12.67 18.00 -14.71
C GLN A 110 -14.20 18.01 -14.83
N LEU A 111 -14.90 18.32 -13.73
CA LEU A 111 -16.37 18.41 -13.74
C LEU A 111 -16.85 19.53 -14.68
N SER A 112 -16.19 20.68 -14.66
CA SER A 112 -16.50 21.81 -15.55
C SER A 112 -16.32 21.43 -17.01
N ASN A 113 -15.24 20.73 -17.35
CA ASN A 113 -14.98 20.23 -18.70
C ASN A 113 -16.03 19.20 -19.14
N GLN A 114 -16.41 18.28 -18.25
CA GLN A 114 -17.48 17.31 -18.52
C GLN A 114 -18.82 18.00 -18.77
N LEU A 115 -19.20 18.96 -17.92
CA LEU A 115 -20.44 19.71 -18.09
C LEU A 115 -20.41 20.55 -19.38
N SER A 116 -19.27 21.17 -19.69
CA SER A 116 -19.10 21.94 -20.94
C SER A 116 -19.29 21.05 -22.16
N ALA A 117 -18.68 19.86 -22.17
CA ALA A 117 -18.85 18.88 -23.24
C ALA A 117 -20.32 18.39 -23.37
N ILE A 118 -21.05 18.27 -22.26
CA ILE A 118 -22.48 17.94 -22.27
C ILE A 118 -23.29 19.10 -22.85
N ILE A 119 -22.96 20.35 -22.49
CA ILE A 119 -23.62 21.55 -23.01
C ILE A 119 -23.39 21.69 -24.51
N GLU A 120 -22.17 21.45 -24.99
CA GLU A 120 -21.85 21.46 -26.42
C GLU A 120 -22.66 20.40 -27.20
N LYS A 121 -22.84 19.21 -26.63
CA LYS A 121 -23.63 18.13 -27.23
C LYS A 121 -25.12 18.21 -26.93
N LYS A 122 -25.60 19.26 -26.26
CA LYS A 122 -26.99 19.36 -25.81
C LYS A 122 -27.97 19.27 -26.97
N ASP A 123 -27.71 19.98 -28.05
CA ASP A 123 -28.63 20.02 -29.20
C ASP A 123 -28.58 18.72 -30.01
N GLU A 124 -27.42 18.08 -30.11
CA GLU A 124 -27.28 16.72 -30.67
C GLU A 124 -28.06 15.69 -29.82
N LEU A 125 -27.95 15.77 -28.50
CA LEU A 125 -28.64 14.90 -27.56
C LEU A 125 -30.17 15.10 -27.64
N ILE A 126 -30.63 16.35 -27.72
CA ILE A 126 -32.04 16.69 -27.91
C ILE A 126 -32.54 16.15 -29.25
N SER A 127 -31.81 16.38 -30.33
CA SER A 127 -32.17 15.85 -31.65
C SER A 127 -32.27 14.32 -31.64
N ARG A 128 -31.35 13.64 -30.96
CA ARG A 128 -31.36 12.18 -30.83
C ARG A 128 -32.51 11.66 -29.96
N LEU A 129 -32.89 12.38 -28.91
CA LEU A 129 -34.04 12.03 -28.06
C LEU A 129 -35.38 12.34 -28.71
N GLN A 130 -35.44 13.36 -29.57
CA GLN A 130 -36.64 13.74 -30.33
C GLN A 130 -36.86 12.86 -31.56
N GLN A 131 -35.81 12.21 -32.08
CA GLN A 131 -35.98 11.25 -33.15
C GLN A 131 -36.86 10.09 -32.65
N PRO A 132 -38.02 9.83 -33.29
CA PRO A 132 -38.81 8.65 -32.95
C PRO A 132 -37.91 7.45 -33.16
N PHE A 133 -37.72 6.64 -32.12
CA PHE A 133 -37.00 5.38 -32.25
C PHE A 133 -37.80 4.54 -33.25
N VAL A 134 -37.26 4.32 -34.46
CA VAL A 134 -37.87 3.50 -35.52
C VAL A 134 -37.08 2.21 -35.65
N GLY A 135 -37.70 1.08 -35.32
CA GLY A 135 -37.09 -0.25 -35.28
C GLY A 135 -37.98 -1.27 -34.55
N GLU A 136 -37.60 -2.55 -34.59
CA GLU A 136 -38.23 -3.60 -33.79
C GLU A 136 -37.63 -3.57 -32.38
N PHE A 137 -38.33 -2.95 -31.44
CA PHE A 137 -37.88 -2.87 -30.05
C PHE A 137 -38.80 -3.68 -29.14
N LEU A 138 -38.24 -4.21 -28.07
CA LEU A 138 -39.02 -4.73 -26.97
C LEU A 138 -39.51 -3.55 -26.14
N GLU A 139 -40.83 -3.29 -26.16
CA GLU A 139 -41.43 -2.35 -25.22
C GLU A 139 -41.35 -2.95 -23.81
N ILE A 140 -40.57 -2.31 -22.94
CA ILE A 140 -40.40 -2.72 -21.55
C ILE A 140 -40.82 -1.53 -20.69
N ASP A 141 -41.59 -1.78 -19.64
CA ASP A 141 -41.88 -0.77 -18.64
C ASP A 141 -40.61 -0.37 -17.87
N ALA A 142 -40.49 0.91 -17.51
CA ALA A 142 -39.29 1.47 -16.88
C ALA A 142 -38.91 0.74 -15.58
N ALA A 143 -39.91 0.24 -14.84
CA ALA A 143 -39.69 -0.56 -13.63
C ALA A 143 -38.90 -1.85 -13.88
N HIS A 144 -38.97 -2.39 -15.10
CA HIS A 144 -38.39 -3.68 -15.47
C HIS A 144 -37.13 -3.56 -16.34
N HIS A 145 -36.74 -2.34 -16.76
CA HIS A 145 -35.58 -2.09 -17.62
C HIS A 145 -34.29 -2.67 -17.05
N LYS A 146 -34.04 -2.48 -15.76
CA LYS A 146 -32.82 -2.99 -15.11
C LYS A 146 -32.74 -4.51 -15.19
N ASN A 147 -33.82 -5.19 -14.81
CA ASN A 147 -33.87 -6.64 -14.79
C ASN A 147 -33.74 -7.21 -16.21
N THR A 148 -34.41 -6.60 -17.19
CA THR A 148 -34.28 -7.04 -18.59
C THR A 148 -32.89 -6.78 -19.14
N ALA A 149 -32.25 -5.66 -18.82
CA ALA A 149 -30.88 -5.37 -19.24
C ALA A 149 -29.85 -6.38 -18.68
N GLU A 150 -30.08 -6.90 -17.48
CA GLU A 150 -29.24 -7.93 -16.87
C GLU A 150 -29.50 -9.34 -17.45
N VAL A 151 -30.77 -9.70 -17.67
CA VAL A 151 -31.17 -11.06 -18.09
C VAL A 151 -30.99 -11.29 -19.59
N LEU A 152 -31.23 -10.28 -20.43
CA LEU A 152 -31.25 -10.42 -21.89
C LEU A 152 -29.87 -10.83 -22.47
N PRO A 153 -28.71 -10.31 -21.98
CA PRO A 153 -27.40 -10.80 -22.39
C PRO A 153 -27.14 -12.27 -22.02
N MET A 154 -27.66 -12.73 -20.88
CA MET A 154 -27.52 -14.13 -20.45
C MET A 154 -28.33 -15.05 -21.38
N ILE A 155 -29.57 -14.66 -21.70
CA ILE A 155 -30.40 -15.40 -22.65
C ILE A 155 -29.76 -15.40 -24.05
N ALA A 156 -29.26 -14.26 -24.52
CA ALA A 156 -28.60 -14.15 -25.82
C ALA A 156 -27.37 -15.08 -25.92
N SER A 157 -26.56 -15.15 -24.85
CA SER A 157 -25.41 -16.06 -24.77
C SER A 157 -25.84 -17.53 -24.84
N ASN A 158 -26.94 -17.88 -24.16
CA ASN A 158 -27.48 -19.24 -24.19
C ASN A 158 -28.09 -19.59 -25.56
N LEU A 159 -28.79 -18.65 -26.19
CA LEU A 159 -29.34 -18.80 -27.54
C LEU A 159 -28.24 -18.96 -28.59
N ALA A 160 -27.12 -18.26 -28.46
CA ALA A 160 -25.97 -18.43 -29.35
C ALA A 160 -25.36 -19.83 -29.26
N ASN A 161 -25.38 -20.45 -28.08
CA ASN A 161 -24.88 -21.81 -27.84
C ASN A 161 -25.91 -22.91 -28.17
N PHE A 162 -27.18 -22.55 -28.36
CA PHE A 162 -28.28 -23.49 -28.58
C PHE A 162 -28.16 -24.29 -29.89
N PRO A 163 -27.73 -23.72 -31.03
CA PRO A 163 -27.50 -24.49 -32.26
C PRO A 163 -26.47 -25.59 -32.08
N THR A 164 -25.35 -25.31 -31.41
CA THR A 164 -24.30 -26.30 -31.14
C THR A 164 -24.82 -27.41 -30.22
N LEU A 165 -25.63 -27.07 -29.23
CA LEU A 165 -26.26 -28.06 -28.36
C LEU A 165 -27.23 -28.96 -29.15
N LEU A 166 -28.01 -28.38 -30.06
CA LEU A 166 -28.91 -29.12 -30.94
C LEU A 166 -28.15 -30.04 -31.90
N GLU A 167 -27.05 -29.56 -32.46
CA GLU A 167 -26.15 -30.35 -33.32
C GLU A 167 -25.54 -31.53 -32.55
N ASN A 168 -25.08 -31.31 -31.32
CA ASN A 168 -24.59 -32.37 -30.45
C ASN A 168 -25.68 -33.40 -30.13
N ILE A 169 -26.91 -32.97 -29.85
CA ILE A 169 -28.04 -33.89 -29.60
C ILE A 169 -28.39 -34.68 -30.87
N MET A 170 -28.40 -34.03 -32.03
CA MET A 170 -28.58 -34.71 -33.32
C MET A 170 -27.46 -35.69 -33.60
N TRP A 171 -26.22 -35.32 -33.31
CA TRP A 171 -25.07 -36.22 -33.41
C TRP A 171 -25.26 -37.43 -32.51
N ILE A 172 -25.58 -37.26 -31.22
CA ILE A 172 -25.84 -38.36 -30.28
C ILE A 172 -26.97 -39.26 -30.79
N LYS A 173 -28.06 -38.67 -31.28
CA LYS A 173 -29.21 -39.41 -31.79
C LYS A 173 -28.87 -40.23 -33.04
N ASN A 174 -28.07 -39.66 -33.95
CA ASN A 174 -27.65 -40.31 -35.19
C ASN A 174 -26.42 -41.21 -35.00
N PHE A 175 -25.70 -41.03 -33.90
CA PHE A 175 -24.60 -41.87 -33.47
C PHE A 175 -25.16 -43.20 -32.96
N SER A 176 -25.47 -44.07 -33.91
CA SER A 176 -25.69 -45.48 -33.65
C SER A 176 -24.34 -46.18 -33.71
N LEU A 177 -23.82 -46.59 -32.55
CA LEU A 177 -22.85 -47.67 -32.51
C LEU A 177 -23.64 -48.96 -32.76
N ALA A 178 -24.05 -49.18 -34.00
CA ALA A 178 -24.65 -50.45 -34.37
C ALA A 178 -23.63 -51.54 -34.01
N ASP A 179 -23.99 -52.34 -33.01
CA ASP A 179 -23.18 -53.38 -32.40
C ASP A 179 -22.62 -54.26 -33.53
N GLY A 180 -21.32 -54.10 -33.83
CA GLY A 180 -20.68 -54.82 -34.93
C GLY A 180 -19.85 -54.00 -35.92
N GLN A 181 -20.07 -52.69 -36.11
CA GLN A 181 -19.22 -51.92 -37.04
C GLN A 181 -17.77 -51.80 -36.54
N LEU A 182 -17.60 -51.54 -35.24
CA LEU A 182 -16.28 -51.54 -34.61
C LEU A 182 -15.65 -52.93 -34.63
N LEU A 183 -16.45 -53.98 -34.43
CA LEU A 183 -16.00 -55.37 -34.50
C LEU A 183 -15.59 -55.76 -35.93
N THR A 184 -16.26 -55.22 -36.95
CA THR A 184 -15.93 -55.45 -38.36
C THR A 184 -14.62 -54.77 -38.73
N VAL A 185 -14.40 -53.53 -38.28
CA VAL A 185 -13.12 -52.82 -38.48
C VAL A 185 -11.99 -53.55 -37.76
N LEU A 186 -12.23 -54.04 -36.53
CA LEU A 186 -11.26 -54.83 -35.78
C LEU A 186 -10.89 -56.13 -36.53
N SER A 187 -11.89 -56.85 -37.05
CA SER A 187 -11.70 -58.08 -37.83
C SER A 187 -10.92 -57.83 -39.12
N HIS A 188 -11.18 -56.71 -39.80
CA HIS A 188 -10.44 -56.35 -41.02
C HIS A 188 -8.96 -56.03 -40.72
N ILE A 189 -8.68 -55.37 -39.60
CA ILE A 189 -7.31 -55.12 -39.14
C ILE A 189 -6.61 -56.46 -38.80
N GLU A 190 -7.31 -57.37 -38.13
CA GLU A 190 -6.78 -58.70 -37.80
C GLU A 190 -6.44 -59.52 -39.06
N SER A 191 -7.32 -59.51 -40.07
CA SER A 191 -7.07 -60.15 -41.36
C SER A 191 -5.86 -59.54 -42.08
N SER A 192 -5.76 -58.21 -42.10
CA SER A 192 -4.63 -57.50 -42.73
C SER A 192 -3.30 -57.84 -42.04
N PHE A 193 -3.31 -58.01 -40.72
CA PHE A 193 -2.13 -58.43 -39.96
C PHE A 193 -1.73 -59.87 -40.29
N ALA A 194 -2.69 -60.79 -40.43
CA ALA A 194 -2.44 -62.17 -40.84
C ALA A 194 -1.85 -62.27 -42.26
N GLU A 195 -2.29 -61.41 -43.19
CA GLU A 195 -1.71 -61.31 -44.53
C GLU A 195 -0.27 -60.84 -44.48
N ILE A 196 0.04 -59.77 -43.74
CA ILE A 196 1.42 -59.27 -43.55
C ILE A 196 2.31 -60.35 -42.93
N GLN A 197 1.81 -61.08 -41.94
CA GLN A 197 2.54 -62.19 -41.33
C GLN A 197 2.83 -63.31 -42.35
N SER A 198 1.86 -63.62 -43.21
CA SER A 198 2.03 -64.62 -44.27
C SER A 198 3.05 -64.17 -45.32
N PHE A 199 3.01 -62.90 -45.73
CA PHE A 199 4.02 -62.32 -46.62
C PHE A 199 5.42 -62.36 -46.00
N TYR A 200 5.54 -62.01 -44.73
CA TYR A 200 6.80 -62.09 -44.01
C TYR A 200 7.34 -63.53 -43.97
N GLN A 201 6.47 -64.51 -43.69
CA GLN A 201 6.86 -65.91 -43.68
C GLN A 201 7.28 -66.41 -45.06
N ALA A 202 6.60 -66.00 -46.13
CA ALA A 202 6.97 -66.30 -47.51
C ALA A 202 8.34 -65.70 -47.88
N LEU A 203 8.63 -64.46 -47.45
CA LEU A 203 9.95 -63.84 -47.64
C LEU A 203 11.05 -64.57 -46.88
N CYS A 204 10.79 -65.00 -45.64
CA CYS A 204 11.75 -65.81 -44.88
C CYS A 204 12.04 -67.14 -45.58
N GLN A 205 11.01 -67.83 -46.09
CA GLN A 205 11.17 -69.07 -46.85
C GLN A 205 11.94 -68.85 -48.15
N GLY A 206 11.62 -67.80 -48.91
CA GLY A 206 12.34 -67.43 -50.13
C GLY A 206 13.82 -67.14 -49.86
N ARG A 207 14.12 -66.43 -48.77
CA ARG A 207 15.50 -66.19 -48.33
C ARG A 207 16.22 -67.49 -47.98
N ASN A 208 15.56 -68.41 -47.28
CA ASN A 208 16.15 -69.71 -46.92
C ASN A 208 16.41 -70.58 -48.16
N LEU A 209 15.54 -70.53 -49.18
CA LEU A 209 15.75 -71.20 -50.46
C LEU A 209 16.93 -70.59 -51.22
N MET A 210 17.05 -69.27 -51.22
CA MET A 210 18.17 -68.58 -51.87
C MET A 210 19.51 -68.86 -51.18
N SER A 211 19.55 -68.92 -49.84
CA SER A 211 20.76 -69.37 -49.12
C SER A 211 21.09 -70.83 -49.44
N HIS A 212 20.08 -71.71 -49.56
CA HIS A 212 20.29 -73.10 -49.96
C HIS A 212 20.87 -73.22 -51.38
N LEU A 213 20.37 -72.43 -52.33
CA LEU A 213 20.91 -72.40 -53.70
C LEU A 213 22.35 -71.86 -53.74
N GLN A 214 22.66 -70.88 -52.89
CA GLN A 214 24.01 -70.35 -52.79
C GLN A 214 25.00 -71.39 -52.23
N ASP A 215 24.58 -72.19 -51.24
CA ASP A 215 25.39 -73.28 -50.70
C ASP A 215 25.58 -74.42 -51.73
N GLU A 216 24.56 -74.76 -52.52
CA GLU A 216 24.67 -75.76 -53.58
C GLU A 216 25.54 -75.29 -54.76
N HIS A 217 25.45 -74.01 -55.14
CA HIS A 217 26.35 -73.41 -56.12
C HIS A 217 27.79 -73.31 -55.60
N GLY A 218 27.99 -73.11 -54.29
CA GLY A 218 29.30 -73.22 -53.65
C GLY A 218 29.87 -74.63 -53.77
N LYS A 219 29.09 -75.64 -53.42
CA LYS A 219 29.50 -77.06 -53.51
C LYS A 219 29.76 -77.55 -54.93
N GLN A 220 28.99 -77.11 -55.93
CA GLN A 220 29.26 -77.44 -57.33
C GLN A 220 30.54 -76.80 -57.87
N ARG A 221 30.98 -75.68 -57.28
CA ARG A 221 32.23 -75.00 -57.65
C ARG A 221 33.47 -75.65 -57.03
N ASP A 222 33.31 -76.37 -55.92
CA ASP A 222 34.37 -77.12 -55.24
C ASP A 222 34.53 -78.57 -55.76
N LEU A 223 33.66 -79.02 -56.68
CA LEU A 223 33.69 -80.36 -57.30
C LEU A 223 34.13 -80.35 -58.78
N ALA A 224 34.54 -79.20 -59.32
CA ALA A 224 35.13 -79.02 -60.65
C ALA A 224 36.59 -78.57 -60.52
#